data_AF-A0A1G8G7K4-F1
#
_entry.id   AF-A0A1G8G7K4-F1
#
_cell.length_a   1.000
_cell.length_b   1.000
_cell.length_c   1.000
_cell.angle_alpha   90.00
_cell.angle_beta   90.00
_cell.angle_gamma   90.00
#
_symmetry.space_group_name_H-M   'P 1'
#
loop_
_entity.id
_entity.type
_entity.pdbx_description
1 polymer ?
#
loop_
_entity_poly.entity_id
_entity_poly.type
_entity_poly.pdbx_seq_one_letter_code
_entity_poly.pdbx_strand_id
1 'polypeptide(L)'
;MSEQDDRFRFEAVYRRTYEQILGYAVRRCSSPEDAADVVAETYVIAWRRITELPDGEAGKLWLYGVARRVLANHRRSEQRRLTTTFDQCVCRKFGAHMSDQAPMTLVTASSRTR
;
A
#
# COMPACT_ATOMS: atom_id res chain seq x y z
N MET A 1 -12.42 -2.70 21.48
CA MET A 1 -11.26 -3.37 20.85
C MET A 1 -10.02 -2.82 21.53
N SER A 2 -9.24 -3.67 22.16
CA SER A 2 -8.09 -3.24 22.96
C SER A 2 -6.89 -2.99 22.03
N GLU A 3 -5.99 -2.06 22.34
CA GLU A 3 -4.74 -1.83 21.56
C GLU A 3 -3.93 -3.13 21.34
N GLN A 4 -4.10 -4.10 22.23
CA GLN A 4 -3.47 -5.42 22.15
C GLN A 4 -4.04 -6.25 20.99
N ASP A 5 -5.34 -6.17 20.73
CA ASP A 5 -6.00 -6.87 19.62
C ASP A 5 -5.50 -6.34 18.27
N ASP A 6 -5.39 -5.01 18.14
CA ASP A 6 -4.87 -4.35 16.94
C ASP A 6 -3.42 -4.73 16.68
N ARG A 7 -2.60 -4.82 17.75
CA ARG A 7 -1.22 -5.30 17.67
C ARG A 7 -1.14 -6.74 17.17
N PHE A 8 -1.94 -7.66 17.73
CA PHE A 8 -1.94 -9.06 17.27
C PHE A 8 -2.39 -9.19 15.82
N ARG A 9 -3.42 -8.43 15.43
CA ARG A 9 -3.92 -8.42 14.06
C ARG A 9 -2.86 -7.89 13.08
N PHE A 10 -2.21 -6.79 13.42
CA PHE A 10 -1.13 -6.24 12.62
C PHE A 10 0.04 -7.22 12.49
N GLU A 11 0.48 -7.82 13.59
CA GLU A 11 1.59 -8.77 13.58
C GLU A 11 1.29 -10.00 12.71
N ALA A 12 0.07 -10.52 12.77
CA ALA A 12 -0.36 -11.61 11.90
C ALA A 12 -0.31 -11.23 10.41
N VAL A 13 -0.73 -10.02 10.05
CA VAL A 13 -0.63 -9.52 8.68
C VAL A 13 0.83 -9.30 8.27
N TYR A 14 1.63 -8.68 9.14
CA TYR A 14 3.04 -8.41 8.92
C TYR A 14 3.80 -9.69 8.59
N ARG A 15 3.72 -10.71 9.45
CA ARG A 15 4.42 -11.99 9.27
C ARG A 15 4.05 -12.69 7.95
N ARG A 16 2.81 -12.55 7.50
CA ARG A 16 2.33 -13.16 6.25
C ARG A 16 2.74 -12.39 4.99
N THR A 17 2.96 -11.09 5.09
CA THR A 17 3.07 -10.20 3.91
C THR A 17 4.46 -9.60 3.73
N TYR A 18 5.28 -9.59 4.78
CA TYR A 18 6.58 -8.90 4.79
C TYR A 18 7.46 -9.29 3.61
N GLU A 19 7.71 -10.58 3.39
CA GLU A 19 8.57 -11.06 2.31
C GLU A 19 8.05 -10.69 0.92
N GLN A 20 6.73 -10.69 0.75
CA GLN A 20 6.08 -10.36 -0.52
C GLN A 20 6.22 -8.86 -0.84
N ILE A 21 6.01 -8.00 0.16
CA ILE A 21 6.15 -6.55 0.01
C ILE A 21 7.63 -6.16 -0.15
N LEU A 22 8.53 -6.79 0.60
CA LEU A 22 9.97 -6.61 0.45
C LEU A 22 10.44 -7.02 -0.96
N GLY A 23 10.07 -8.21 -1.42
CA GLY A 23 10.39 -8.66 -2.77
C GLY A 23 9.78 -7.76 -3.86
N TYR A 24 8.61 -7.19 -3.61
CA TYR A 24 7.99 -6.21 -4.49
C TYR A 24 8.76 -4.89 -4.55
N ALA A 25 9.24 -4.39 -3.41
CA ALA A 25 10.02 -3.16 -3.29
C ALA A 25 11.41 -3.31 -3.91
N VAL A 26 12.11 -4.40 -3.60
CA VAL A 26 13.44 -4.71 -4.18
C VAL A 26 13.40 -4.75 -5.70
N ARG A 27 12.33 -5.28 -6.30
CA ARG A 27 12.16 -5.29 -7.77
C ARG A 27 11.93 -3.90 -8.39
N ARG A 28 11.66 -2.87 -7.60
CA ARG A 28 11.21 -1.55 -8.07
C ARG A 28 12.08 -0.39 -7.61
N CYS A 29 12.95 -0.62 -6.64
CA CYS A 29 13.94 0.32 -6.14
C CYS A 29 15.31 0.04 -6.77
N SER A 30 16.13 1.08 -6.86
CA SER A 30 17.49 0.99 -7.41
C SER A 30 18.51 0.56 -6.36
N SER A 31 18.26 0.86 -5.07
CA SER A 31 19.08 0.44 -3.95
C SER A 31 18.31 -0.46 -2.98
N PRO A 32 19.01 -1.35 -2.23
CA PRO A 32 18.41 -2.09 -1.12
C PRO A 32 17.91 -1.19 0.01
N GLU A 33 18.56 -0.04 0.22
CA GLU A 33 18.21 0.95 1.24
C GLU A 33 16.84 1.58 0.95
N ASP A 34 16.62 2.03 -0.30
CA ASP A 34 15.34 2.54 -0.76
C ASP A 34 14.22 1.50 -0.61
N ALA A 35 14.54 0.22 -0.85
CA ALA A 35 13.57 -0.86 -0.69
C ALA A 35 13.18 -1.03 0.79
N ALA A 36 14.14 -0.98 1.70
CA ALA A 36 13.90 -1.04 3.14
C ALA A 36 13.06 0.15 3.62
N ASP A 37 13.37 1.36 3.17
CA ASP A 37 12.62 2.58 3.51
C ASP A 37 11.17 2.50 3.04
N VAL A 38 10.95 2.07 1.79
CA VAL A 38 9.60 1.88 1.23
C VAL A 38 8.79 0.87 2.05
N VAL A 39 9.41 -0.24 2.44
CA VAL A 39 8.75 -1.28 3.25
C VAL A 39 8.41 -0.74 4.63
N ALA A 40 9.37 -0.08 5.30
CA ALA A 40 9.16 0.53 6.61
C ALA A 40 8.00 1.54 6.58
N GLU A 41 8.00 2.46 5.61
CA GLU A 41 6.95 3.47 5.47
C GLU A 41 5.58 2.84 5.17
N THR A 42 5.54 1.79 4.35
CA THR A 42 4.31 1.03 4.07
C THR A 42 3.71 0.45 5.35
N TYR A 43 4.52 -0.16 6.21
CA TYR A 43 4.04 -0.75 7.46
C TYR A 43 3.69 0.28 8.53
N VAL A 44 4.37 1.42 8.57
CA VAL A 44 3.98 2.56 9.42
C VAL A 44 2.60 3.08 9.00
N ILE A 45 2.32 3.21 7.70
CA ILE A 45 1.01 3.62 7.20
C ILE A 45 -0.04 2.55 7.52
N ALA A 46 0.30 1.27 7.37
CA ALA A 46 -0.60 0.17 7.70
C ALA A 46 -0.99 0.17 9.18
N TRP A 47 -0.03 0.41 10.09
CA TRP A 47 -0.31 0.53 11.53
C TRP A 47 -1.23 1.71 11.84
N ARG A 48 -0.99 2.89 11.24
CA ARG A 48 -1.84 4.08 11.42
C ARG A 48 -3.29 3.88 10.93
N ARG A 49 -3.51 2.93 10.02
CA ARG A 49 -4.82 2.63 9.43
C ARG A 49 -5.26 1.19 9.72
N ILE A 50 -4.85 0.64 10.86
CA ILE A 50 -5.14 -0.75 11.22
C ILE A 50 -6.66 -1.05 11.26
N THR A 51 -7.48 -0.04 11.55
CA THR A 51 -8.95 -0.12 11.53
C THR A 51 -9.53 -0.27 10.12
N GLU A 52 -8.84 0.22 9.09
CA GLU A 52 -9.25 0.13 7.69
C GLU A 52 -8.66 -1.09 6.98
N LEU A 53 -7.69 -1.76 7.59
CA LEU A 53 -7.01 -2.91 7.00
C LEU A 53 -8.00 -4.08 6.92
N PRO A 54 -8.34 -4.60 5.74
CA PRO A 54 -9.17 -5.78 5.62
C PRO A 54 -8.34 -7.06 5.83
N ASP A 55 -8.99 -8.15 6.22
CA ASP A 55 -8.31 -9.43 6.44
C ASP A 55 -8.10 -10.21 5.12
N GLY A 56 -7.25 -11.24 5.18
CA GLY A 56 -7.04 -12.16 4.06
C GLY A 56 -6.39 -11.52 2.83
N GLU A 57 -6.89 -11.86 1.65
CA GLU A 57 -6.30 -11.43 0.37
C GLU A 57 -6.53 -9.93 0.09
N ALA A 58 -7.67 -9.40 0.53
CA ALA A 58 -7.97 -7.96 0.42
C ALA A 58 -6.93 -7.12 1.17
N GLY A 59 -6.46 -7.59 2.33
CA GLY A 59 -5.41 -6.92 3.10
C GLY A 59 -4.08 -6.85 2.36
N LYS A 60 -3.72 -7.92 1.63
CA LYS A 60 -2.52 -7.92 0.79
C LYS A 60 -2.62 -6.92 -0.35
N LEU A 61 -3.74 -6.91 -1.07
CA LEU A 61 -3.99 -5.97 -2.17
C LEU A 61 -3.98 -4.52 -1.66
N TRP A 62 -4.54 -4.28 -0.48
CA TRP A 62 -4.49 -2.98 0.18
C TRP A 62 -3.04 -2.55 0.47
N LEU A 63 -2.20 -3.44 1.01
CA LEU A 63 -0.78 -3.18 1.26
C LEU A 63 0.01 -2.91 -0.02
N TYR A 64 -0.26 -3.63 -1.12
CA TYR A 64 0.35 -3.33 -2.42
C TYR A 64 -0.05 -1.95 -2.95
N GLY A 65 -1.30 -1.54 -2.72
CA GLY A 65 -1.76 -0.19 -3.04
C GLY A 65 -1.00 0.88 -2.27
N VAL A 66 -0.76 0.67 -0.98
CA VAL A 66 0.06 1.56 -0.14
C VAL A 66 1.51 1.58 -0.65
N ALA A 67 2.14 0.41 -0.82
CA ALA A 67 3.52 0.29 -1.28
C ALA A 67 3.75 0.96 -2.64
N ARG A 68 2.81 0.81 -3.59
CA ARG A 68 2.87 1.50 -4.89
C ARG A 68 2.91 3.02 -4.74
N ARG A 69 2.12 3.56 -3.80
CA ARG A 69 2.07 5.01 -3.58
C ARG A 69 3.29 5.53 -2.84
N VAL A 70 3.80 4.77 -1.88
CA VAL A 70 5.08 5.04 -1.21
C VAL A 70 6.19 5.08 -2.25
N LEU A 71 6.30 4.10 -3.14
CA LEU A 71 7.26 4.11 -4.26
C LEU A 71 7.11 5.33 -5.17
N ALA A 72 5.86 5.70 -5.53
CA ALA A 72 5.61 6.89 -6.35
C ALA A 72 5.97 8.18 -5.61
N ASN A 73 5.90 8.20 -4.27
CA ASN A 73 6.38 9.32 -3.47
C ASN A 73 7.91 9.31 -3.42
N HIS A 74 8.53 8.18 -3.10
CA HIS A 74 9.98 8.00 -3.04
C HIS A 74 10.66 8.44 -4.33
N ARG A 75 10.15 8.00 -5.49
CA ARG A 75 10.68 8.42 -6.81
C ARG A 75 10.54 9.92 -7.07
N ARG A 76 9.44 10.55 -6.64
CA ARG A 76 9.24 12.00 -6.77
C ARG A 76 10.09 12.79 -5.78
N SER A 77 10.32 12.25 -4.60
CA SER A 77 11.20 12.82 -3.57
C SER A 77 12.66 12.70 -3.99
N GLU A 78 13.08 11.62 -4.63
CA GLU A 78 14.43 11.47 -5.19
C GLU A 78 14.70 12.51 -6.28
N GLN A 79 13.74 12.71 -7.18
CA GLN A 79 13.80 13.79 -8.18
C GLN A 79 13.86 15.19 -7.55
N ARG A 80 13.28 15.38 -6.35
CA ARG A 80 13.33 16.65 -5.60
C ARG A 80 14.52 16.76 -4.65
N ARG A 81 15.11 15.66 -4.22
CA ARG A 81 16.27 15.59 -3.31
C ARG A 81 17.57 16.01 -3.98
N LEU A 82 17.62 15.96 -5.31
CA LEU A 82 18.60 16.73 -6.08
C LEU A 82 18.50 18.25 -5.80
N THR A 83 17.44 18.71 -5.13
CA THR A 83 17.20 20.14 -4.87
C THR A 83 17.04 20.46 -3.38
N THR A 84 16.43 19.64 -2.53
CA THR A 84 16.29 19.96 -1.08
C THR A 84 16.00 18.76 -0.19
N THR A 85 16.71 18.69 0.92
CA THR A 85 16.66 17.74 2.03
C THR A 85 15.28 17.69 2.73
N PHE A 86 14.69 16.49 2.78
CA PHE A 86 13.87 15.95 3.87
C PHE A 86 12.66 16.77 4.38
N ASP A 87 11.62 16.92 3.57
CA ASP A 87 10.30 17.31 4.10
C ASP A 87 9.16 16.87 3.15
N GLN A 88 8.38 15.84 3.47
CA GLN A 88 6.92 15.80 3.17
C GLN A 88 6.12 14.56 3.60
N CYS A 89 5.30 14.78 4.64
CA CYS A 89 3.83 14.82 4.63
C CYS A 89 3.02 13.60 4.10
N VAL A 90 2.92 12.55 4.92
CA VAL A 90 2.07 11.37 4.68
C VAL A 90 0.58 11.59 5.06
N CYS A 91 0.23 12.62 5.85
CA CYS A 91 -1.14 12.78 6.37
C CYS A 91 -2.17 13.41 5.41
N ARG A 92 -1.80 14.03 4.27
CA ARG A 92 -2.74 14.92 3.56
C ARG A 92 -3.65 14.28 2.51
N LYS A 93 -3.50 13.00 2.13
CA LYS A 93 -4.05 12.59 0.81
C LYS A 93 -4.78 11.23 0.72
N PHE A 94 -5.35 10.74 1.81
CA PHE A 94 -6.20 9.52 1.81
C PHE A 94 -7.54 9.68 2.54
N GLY A 95 -8.11 10.89 2.52
CA GLY A 95 -9.51 11.07 2.86
C GLY A 95 -10.42 10.39 1.84
N ALA A 96 -11.14 9.37 2.31
CA ALA A 96 -12.44 8.87 1.90
C ALA A 96 -12.69 8.39 0.44
N HIS A 97 -13.46 7.29 0.35
CA HIS A 97 -14.07 6.68 -0.84
C HIS A 97 -13.21 5.69 -1.65
N MET A 98 -13.16 4.43 -1.20
CA MET A 98 -12.81 3.26 -2.04
C MET A 98 -13.74 2.05 -1.83
N SER A 99 -15.00 2.29 -1.42
CA SER A 99 -16.08 1.33 -1.70
C SER A 99 -16.76 1.73 -3.00
N ASP A 100 -16.08 1.51 -4.12
CA ASP A 100 -16.75 1.26 -5.40
C ASP A 100 -15.83 0.39 -6.27
N GLN A 101 -15.74 -0.89 -5.89
CA GLN A 101 -15.38 -1.93 -6.85
C GLN A 101 -16.66 -2.72 -7.12
N ALA A 102 -17.42 -2.22 -8.09
CA ALA A 102 -18.35 -3.03 -8.86
C ALA A 102 -17.65 -4.31 -9.32
N PRO A 103 -18.37 -5.45 -9.35
CA PRO A 103 -17.78 -6.74 -9.71
C PRO A 103 -17.20 -6.70 -11.12
N MET A 104 -16.10 -7.44 -11.30
CA MET A 104 -15.62 -7.92 -12.60
C MET A 104 -16.66 -8.86 -13.24
N THR A 105 -17.85 -8.36 -13.53
CA THR A 105 -18.75 -8.98 -14.51
C THR A 105 -18.15 -8.68 -15.87
N LEU A 106 -17.52 -9.71 -16.45
CA LEU A 106 -17.23 -9.80 -17.87
C LEU A 106 -18.51 -9.52 -18.66
N VAL A 107 -18.66 -8.27 -19.12
CA VAL A 107 -19.54 -7.94 -20.24
C VAL A 107 -18.76 -8.24 -21.50
N THR A 108 -19.06 -9.38 -22.13
CA THR A 108 -18.99 -9.46 -23.59
C THR A 108 -20.37 -9.12 -24.12
N ALA A 109 -20.52 -7.88 -24.60
CA ALA A 109 -21.65 -7.45 -25.40
C ALA A 109 -21.37 -7.70 -26.89
N SER A 110 -22.32 -8.35 -27.57
CA SER A 110 -22.63 -8.30 -29.02
C SER A 110 -23.51 -9.51 -29.33
N SER A 111 -24.70 -9.46 -29.95
CA SER A 111 -25.41 -8.44 -30.74
C SER A 111 -26.87 -8.96 -30.86
N ARG A 112 -27.90 -8.20 -30.46
CA ARG A 112 -28.79 -7.37 -31.32
C ARG A 112 -29.45 -8.11 -32.52
N THR A 113 -30.77 -8.32 -32.41
CA THR A 113 -31.86 -8.19 -33.42
C THR A 113 -31.75 -9.03 -34.70
N ARG A 114 -32.72 -9.89 -35.03
CA ARG A 114 -34.11 -9.57 -35.35
C ARG A 114 -34.99 -10.81 -35.26
#